data_AF-A0A965GW22-F1
#
_entry.id   AF-A0A965GW22-F1
#
_cell.length_a   1.000
_cell.length_b   1.000
_cell.length_c   1.000
_cell.angle_alpha   90.00
_cell.angle_beta   90.00
_cell.angle_gamma   90.00
#
_symmetry.space_group_name_H-M   'P 1'
#
loop_
_entity.id
_entity.type
_entity.pdbx_description
1 polymer ?
#
loop_
_entity_poly.entity_id
_entity_poly.type
_entity_poly.pdbx_seq_one_letter_code
_entity_poly.pdbx_strand_id
1 'polypeptide(L)'
;NLGLKTVADLLQHYPRRYSSRGELTPISEIPIGESVTIIADVVDVYERRMKGKAGSILEVKITDGHGFVTATFFNQSWRATKLRTGVRGLWAGKIGSYNGKLQLSHPDYELFGDEIEDDVAKAWAELPIPIYPASSTCTTWMIQRAVKVILDVLEPIKDEIPKELVEKHELLNLEDALRKIHQPANMGDWMAARDTLRYHEAFMLQATLLKRRVENQHQQSAVREAKENGYLTQFDRALPFTLTNGQVNVGNEIAQDLVSGHPMNRLLQGEVGSGKTLVAVRAMLAVADSGGQSALLAPTEVLAAQHYRSIEKTLGAELAKKLGLTLLTGQLSVADRKSAMLAMVSGKAQIVVGTHALIADKVEFLDLGLIVIDEQHRFGVE
;
A
#
# COMPACT_ATOMS: atom_id res chain seq x y z
N ASN A 1 -0.30 12.48 -15.30
CA ASN A 1 0.14 13.15 -14.06
C ASN A 1 0.52 12.09 -13.03
N LEU A 2 1.79 12.02 -12.65
CA LEU A 2 2.36 10.99 -11.77
C LEU A 2 1.99 11.14 -10.28
N GLY A 3 1.13 12.10 -9.93
CA GLY A 3 0.69 12.33 -8.55
C GLY A 3 1.72 12.99 -7.61
N LEU A 4 2.95 13.21 -8.08
CA LEU A 4 4.06 13.80 -7.31
C LEU A 4 3.84 15.31 -7.12
N LYS A 5 3.76 15.77 -5.87
CA LYS A 5 3.51 17.16 -5.48
C LYS A 5 4.66 17.78 -4.69
N THR A 6 5.46 16.97 -3.98
CA THR A 6 6.53 17.42 -3.09
C THR A 6 7.89 16.87 -3.50
N VAL A 7 8.97 17.44 -2.93
CA VAL A 7 10.34 16.91 -3.08
C VAL A 7 10.44 15.50 -2.51
N ALA A 8 9.79 15.25 -1.37
CA ALA A 8 9.72 13.92 -0.77
C ALA A 8 9.03 12.92 -1.70
N ASP A 9 7.94 13.32 -2.37
CA ASP A 9 7.25 12.44 -3.33
C ASP A 9 8.18 12.03 -4.47
N LEU A 10 9.02 12.95 -4.96
CA LEU A 10 9.97 12.67 -6.04
C LEU A 10 11.16 11.80 -5.57
N LEU A 11 11.66 12.01 -4.35
CA LEU A 11 12.68 11.14 -3.73
C LEU A 11 12.15 9.76 -3.36
N GLN A 12 10.85 9.61 -3.11
CA GLN A 12 10.22 8.32 -2.84
C GLN A 12 9.68 7.66 -4.13
N HIS A 13 9.79 8.34 -5.27
CA HIS A 13 9.43 7.78 -6.58
C HIS A 13 10.57 6.91 -7.11
N TYR A 14 10.70 5.72 -6.53
CA TYR A 14 11.83 4.83 -6.80
C TYR A 14 11.83 4.24 -8.23
N PRO A 15 13.02 3.92 -8.78
CA PRO A 15 13.13 3.14 -10.00
C PRO A 15 12.44 1.77 -9.86
N ARG A 16 11.70 1.35 -10.89
CA ARG A 16 11.05 0.04 -10.94
C ARG A 16 12.01 -1.08 -11.32
N ARG A 17 13.06 -0.75 -12.09
CA ARG A 17 14.13 -1.66 -12.47
C ARG A 17 15.42 -0.88 -12.74
N TYR A 18 16.53 -1.60 -12.79
CA TYR A 18 17.83 -1.09 -13.22
C TYR A 18 18.26 -1.89 -14.44
N SER A 19 18.68 -1.19 -15.49
CA SER A 19 19.15 -1.83 -16.71
C SER A 19 20.66 -1.69 -16.84
N SER A 20 21.35 -2.78 -17.17
CA SER A 20 22.73 -2.73 -17.63
C SER A 20 22.75 -2.14 -19.03
N ARG A 21 23.69 -1.24 -19.33
CA ARG A 21 23.81 -0.63 -20.67
C ARG A 21 24.09 -1.67 -21.77
N GLY A 22 24.69 -2.81 -21.43
CA GLY A 22 24.93 -3.94 -22.34
C GLY A 22 23.75 -4.91 -22.54
N GLU A 23 22.67 -4.80 -21.76
CA GLU A 23 21.45 -5.62 -21.89
C GLU A 23 20.33 -4.89 -22.66
N LEU A 24 20.66 -3.75 -23.29
CA LEU A 24 19.70 -3.02 -24.11
C LEU A 24 19.36 -3.85 -25.35
N THR A 25 18.08 -3.88 -25.70
CA THR A 25 17.56 -4.67 -26.81
C THR A 25 18.35 -4.33 -28.09
N PRO A 26 19.06 -5.30 -28.70
CA PRO A 26 19.70 -5.08 -29.98
C PRO A 26 18.67 -4.58 -30.98
N ILE A 27 19.04 -3.62 -31.84
CA ILE A 27 18.14 -3.05 -32.84
C ILE A 27 17.48 -4.13 -33.70
N SER A 28 18.18 -5.24 -33.94
CA SER A 28 17.71 -6.41 -34.68
C SER A 28 16.55 -7.17 -34.02
N GLU A 29 16.36 -7.03 -32.71
CA GLU A 29 15.40 -7.82 -31.91
C GLU A 29 14.23 -6.99 -31.39
N ILE A 30 14.11 -5.72 -31.83
CA ILE A 30 13.09 -4.80 -31.32
C ILE A 30 11.70 -5.14 -31.90
N PRO A 31 10.70 -5.48 -31.07
CA PRO A 31 9.33 -5.70 -31.54
C PRO A 31 8.65 -4.38 -31.95
N ILE A 32 8.05 -4.36 -33.15
CA ILE A 32 7.33 -3.19 -33.68
C ILE A 32 6.13 -2.84 -32.79
N GLY A 33 6.02 -1.57 -32.41
CA GLY A 33 4.91 -1.04 -31.62
C GLY A 33 5.17 -0.91 -30.12
N GLU A 34 6.33 -1.36 -29.64
CA GLU A 34 6.72 -1.23 -28.23
C GLU A 34 7.54 0.03 -27.95
N SER A 35 7.54 0.47 -26.69
CA SER A 35 8.43 1.54 -26.22
C SER A 35 9.73 0.92 -25.77
N VAL A 36 10.82 1.26 -26.45
CA VAL A 36 12.14 0.71 -26.22
C VAL A 36 13.15 1.79 -25.85
N THR A 37 14.26 1.37 -25.27
CA THR A 37 15.41 2.22 -24.96
C THR A 37 16.64 1.55 -25.53
N ILE A 38 17.40 2.26 -26.36
CA ILE A 38 18.59 1.75 -27.05
C ILE A 38 19.75 2.72 -26.88
N ILE A 39 20.98 2.20 -26.84
CA ILE A 39 22.18 3.01 -27.00
C ILE A 39 22.59 2.92 -28.46
N ALA A 40 22.78 4.06 -29.10
CA ALA A 40 23.13 4.10 -30.50
C ALA A 40 23.97 5.33 -30.85
N ASP A 41 24.89 5.13 -31.77
CA ASP A 41 25.70 6.16 -32.41
C ASP A 41 24.94 6.82 -33.54
N VAL A 42 25.02 8.15 -33.62
CA VAL A 42 24.52 8.89 -34.77
C VAL A 42 25.44 8.64 -35.95
N VAL A 43 24.91 8.05 -37.02
CA VAL A 43 25.64 7.74 -38.25
C VAL A 43 25.42 8.81 -39.30
N ASP A 44 24.18 9.28 -39.41
CA ASP A 44 23.80 10.22 -40.46
C ASP A 44 22.66 11.12 -39.99
N VAL A 45 22.66 12.36 -40.47
CA VAL A 45 21.69 13.38 -40.10
C VAL A 45 21.28 14.14 -41.35
N TYR A 46 20.01 13.96 -41.73
CA TYR A 46 19.47 14.55 -42.94
C TYR A 46 18.18 15.31 -42.66
N GLU A 47 18.11 16.54 -43.15
CA GLU A 47 16.88 17.34 -43.11
C GLU A 47 16.21 17.33 -44.49
N ARG A 48 14.91 17.02 -44.52
CA ARG A 48 14.09 17.16 -45.73
C ARG A 48 12.85 18.00 -45.50
N ARG A 49 12.41 18.68 -46.54
CA ARG A 49 11.10 19.37 -46.55
C ARG A 49 9.97 18.36 -46.74
N MET A 50 8.83 18.62 -46.10
CA MET A 50 7.62 17.83 -46.30
C MET A 50 7.09 18.02 -47.72
N LYS A 51 6.76 16.91 -48.40
CA LYS A 51 6.10 16.99 -49.71
C LYS A 51 4.64 17.39 -49.53
N GLY A 52 4.22 18.49 -50.14
CA GLY A 52 2.81 18.93 -50.18
C GLY A 52 2.27 19.61 -48.91
N LYS A 53 3.12 19.89 -47.91
CA LYS A 53 2.77 20.64 -46.69
C LYS A 53 3.93 21.54 -46.26
N ALA A 54 3.63 22.63 -45.55
CA ALA A 54 4.66 23.44 -44.90
C ALA A 54 5.27 22.68 -43.71
N GLY A 55 6.59 22.55 -43.68
CA GLY A 55 7.32 21.91 -42.58
C GLY A 55 8.60 21.18 -43.01
N SER A 56 9.41 20.83 -42.02
CA SER A 56 10.65 20.06 -42.17
C SER A 56 10.59 18.75 -41.38
N ILE A 57 11.37 17.76 -41.80
CA ILE A 57 11.57 16.50 -41.11
C ILE A 57 13.07 16.32 -40.95
N LEU A 58 13.53 16.27 -39.72
CA LEU A 58 14.90 15.87 -39.39
C LEU A 58 14.91 14.36 -39.18
N GLU A 59 15.67 13.65 -40.00
CA GLU A 59 15.89 12.21 -39.90
C GLU A 59 17.32 11.97 -39.43
N VAL A 60 17.45 11.26 -38.30
CA VAL A 60 18.72 10.93 -37.66
C VAL A 60 18.85 9.43 -37.67
N LYS A 61 19.79 8.92 -38.46
CA LYS A 61 20.07 7.49 -38.55
C LYS A 61 21.01 7.10 -37.42
N ILE A 62 20.58 6.16 -36.60
CA ILE A 62 21.31 5.70 -35.41
C ILE A 62 21.62 4.20 -35.53
N THR A 63 22.76 3.77 -34.99
CA THR A 63 23.20 2.36 -35.00
C THR A 63 23.73 1.93 -33.64
N ASP A 64 23.46 0.68 -33.26
CA ASP A 64 24.06 -0.01 -32.12
C ASP A 64 25.25 -0.90 -32.55
N GLY A 65 25.68 -0.82 -33.81
CA GLY A 65 26.69 -1.69 -34.41
C GLY A 65 26.13 -2.96 -35.06
N HIS A 66 24.88 -3.34 -34.76
CA HIS A 66 24.23 -4.55 -35.28
C HIS A 66 23.02 -4.26 -36.18
N GLY A 67 22.41 -3.07 -36.07
CA GLY A 67 21.30 -2.63 -36.89
C GLY A 67 21.19 -1.11 -37.03
N PHE A 68 20.18 -0.65 -37.76
CA PHE A 68 19.91 0.78 -37.94
C PHE A 68 18.44 1.11 -37.64
N VAL A 69 18.23 2.19 -36.89
CA VAL A 69 16.92 2.82 -36.67
C VAL A 69 16.99 4.27 -37.14
N THR A 70 15.86 4.81 -37.61
CA THR A 70 15.77 6.22 -37.98
C THR A 70 14.95 6.97 -36.94
N ALA A 71 15.58 7.86 -36.18
CA ALA A 71 14.91 8.80 -35.30
C ALA A 71 14.39 9.99 -36.12
N THR A 72 13.09 10.26 -36.08
CA THR A 72 12.47 11.32 -36.88
C THR A 72 11.81 12.39 -36.04
N PHE A 73 12.14 13.64 -36.34
CA PHE A 73 11.61 14.82 -35.67
C PHE A 73 10.95 15.75 -36.67
N PHE A 74 9.64 15.97 -36.51
CA PHE A 74 8.86 16.88 -37.33
C PHE A 74 9.01 18.33 -36.84
N ASN A 75 9.34 19.27 -37.75
CA ASN A 75 9.52 20.71 -37.50
C ASN A 75 10.53 21.06 -36.39
N GLN A 76 11.54 20.22 -36.17
CA GLN A 76 12.54 20.39 -35.10
C GLN A 76 13.98 20.34 -35.64
N SER A 77 14.23 21.02 -36.76
CA SER A 77 15.55 21.06 -37.42
C SER A 77 16.67 21.58 -36.50
N TRP A 78 16.34 22.38 -35.48
CA TRP A 78 17.28 22.91 -34.49
C TRP A 78 18.09 21.82 -33.77
N ARG A 79 17.58 20.57 -33.68
CA ARG A 79 18.28 19.44 -33.05
C ARG A 79 19.52 18.99 -33.81
N ALA A 80 19.63 19.29 -35.11
CA ALA A 80 20.80 18.99 -35.94
C ALA A 80 22.09 19.67 -35.43
N THR A 81 21.97 20.72 -34.62
CA THR A 81 23.14 21.38 -34.00
C THR A 81 23.87 20.48 -33.00
N LYS A 82 23.12 19.61 -32.29
CA LYS A 82 23.62 18.69 -31.25
C LYS A 82 23.73 17.25 -31.75
N LEU A 83 22.81 16.83 -32.61
CA LEU A 83 22.84 15.50 -33.24
C LEU A 83 23.80 15.55 -34.42
N ARG A 84 25.06 15.22 -34.19
CA ARG A 84 26.11 15.16 -35.22
C ARG A 84 26.59 13.72 -35.37
N THR A 85 27.09 13.39 -36.55
CA THR A 85 27.71 12.08 -36.79
C THR A 85 28.84 11.82 -35.79
N GLY A 86 28.88 10.60 -35.26
CA GLY A 86 29.85 10.17 -34.25
C GLY A 86 29.41 10.40 -32.81
N VAL A 87 28.34 11.19 -32.57
CA VAL A 87 27.81 11.37 -31.21
C VAL A 87 27.08 10.12 -30.79
N ARG A 88 27.49 9.55 -29.64
CA ARG A 88 26.78 8.45 -29.00
C ARG A 88 25.70 8.99 -28.08
N GLY A 89 24.54 8.33 -28.08
CA GLY A 89 23.48 8.69 -27.16
C GLY A 89 22.60 7.50 -26.82
N LEU A 90 21.80 7.70 -25.78
CA LEU A 90 20.72 6.81 -25.44
C LEU A 90 19.42 7.39 -26.01
N TRP A 91 18.62 6.53 -26.63
CA TRP A 91 17.42 6.87 -27.38
C TRP A 91 16.25 6.07 -26.85
N ALA A 92 15.17 6.74 -26.46
CA ALA A 92 13.98 6.12 -25.91
C ALA A 92 12.73 6.57 -26.67
N GLY A 93 11.87 5.63 -27.04
CA GLY A 93 10.64 5.96 -27.72
C GLY A 93 9.90 4.74 -28.25
N LYS A 94 8.73 4.98 -28.83
CA LYS A 94 7.93 3.94 -29.47
C LYS A 94 8.50 3.60 -30.84
N ILE A 95 8.86 2.35 -31.03
CA ILE A 95 9.35 1.87 -32.32
C ILE A 95 8.18 1.62 -33.28
N GLY A 96 8.26 2.21 -34.45
CA GLY A 96 7.34 2.01 -35.57
C GLY A 96 8.08 1.47 -36.79
N SER A 97 7.32 1.24 -37.85
CA SER A 97 7.87 0.90 -39.17
C SER A 97 7.29 1.86 -40.20
N TYR A 98 8.16 2.47 -41.01
CA TYR A 98 7.78 3.34 -42.12
C TYR A 98 8.56 2.92 -43.36
N ASN A 99 7.86 2.59 -44.45
CA ASN A 99 8.44 2.05 -45.68
C ASN A 99 9.42 0.88 -45.44
N GLY A 100 9.10 -0.01 -44.50
CA GLY A 100 9.91 -1.17 -44.16
C GLY A 100 11.18 -0.89 -43.34
N LYS A 101 11.38 0.35 -42.88
CA LYS A 101 12.49 0.73 -41.99
C LYS A 101 11.98 1.02 -40.58
N LEU A 102 12.72 0.56 -39.59
CA LEU A 102 12.45 0.85 -38.18
C LEU A 102 12.62 2.35 -37.91
N GLN A 103 11.63 2.93 -37.25
CA GLN A 103 11.56 4.36 -37.00
C GLN A 103 11.17 4.67 -35.56
N LEU A 104 11.90 5.58 -34.93
CA LEU A 104 11.49 6.22 -33.68
C LEU A 104 10.91 7.59 -34.01
N SER A 105 9.61 7.78 -33.81
CA SER A 105 8.96 9.08 -34.02
C SER A 105 9.05 9.91 -32.74
N HIS A 106 9.72 11.07 -32.82
CA HIS A 106 9.99 11.95 -31.68
C HIS A 106 10.56 11.22 -30.44
N PRO A 107 11.67 10.47 -30.56
CA PRO A 107 12.27 9.84 -29.40
C PRO A 107 12.84 10.90 -28.46
N ASP A 108 12.77 10.59 -27.16
CA ASP A 108 13.62 11.24 -26.18
C ASP A 108 15.04 10.72 -26.35
N TYR A 109 16.03 11.60 -26.21
CA TYR A 109 17.43 11.20 -26.28
C TYR A 109 18.28 11.97 -25.28
N GLU A 110 19.35 11.32 -24.84
CA GLU A 110 20.39 11.89 -24.01
C GLU A 110 21.74 11.57 -24.66
N LEU A 111 22.44 12.62 -25.08
CA LEU A 111 23.74 12.50 -25.75
C LEU A 111 24.84 12.39 -24.70
N PHE A 112 25.82 11.56 -24.99
CA PHE A 112 27.03 11.47 -24.20
C PHE A 112 27.96 12.62 -24.64
N GLY A 113 28.59 13.32 -23.69
CA GLY A 113 29.39 14.52 -23.97
C GLY A 113 30.61 14.22 -24.86
N ASP A 114 31.08 15.22 -25.60
CA ASP A 114 32.13 15.10 -26.62
C ASP A 114 33.55 14.81 -26.07
N GLU A 115 33.75 14.74 -24.76
CA GLU A 115 35.03 14.39 -24.14
C GLU A 115 34.78 13.46 -22.95
N ILE A 116 34.87 12.16 -23.17
CA ILE A 116 34.96 11.19 -22.10
C ILE A 116 36.21 10.36 -22.38
N GLU A 117 37.23 10.47 -21.54
CA GLU A 117 38.39 9.56 -21.55
C GLU A 117 37.91 8.11 -21.53
N ASP A 118 38.56 7.22 -22.28
CA ASP A 118 38.10 5.83 -22.48
C ASP A 118 37.81 5.06 -21.18
N ASP A 119 38.50 5.37 -20.08
CA ASP A 119 38.27 4.74 -18.77
C ASP A 119 37.06 5.33 -18.03
N VAL A 120 36.77 6.63 -18.20
CA VAL A 120 35.53 7.25 -17.72
C VAL A 120 34.35 6.76 -18.56
N ALA A 121 34.54 6.52 -19.86
CA ALA A 121 33.52 5.99 -20.76
C ALA A 121 33.16 4.54 -20.40
N LYS A 122 34.14 3.71 -20.00
CA LYS A 122 33.93 2.36 -19.49
C LYS A 122 33.23 2.33 -18.13
N ALA A 123 33.70 3.11 -17.16
CA ALA A 123 33.04 3.22 -15.85
C ALA A 123 31.59 3.70 -16.00
N TRP A 124 31.35 4.65 -16.91
CA TRP A 124 30.02 5.14 -17.23
C TRP A 124 29.16 4.13 -18.01
N ALA A 125 29.77 3.24 -18.79
CA ALA A 125 29.10 2.13 -19.45
C ALA A 125 28.64 1.03 -18.46
N GLU A 126 29.32 0.86 -17.33
CA GLU A 126 28.99 -0.16 -16.32
C GLU A 126 27.98 0.32 -15.27
N LEU A 127 27.72 1.63 -15.18
CA LEU A 127 26.73 2.19 -14.25
C LEU A 127 25.32 1.63 -14.55
N PRO A 128 24.58 1.13 -13.55
CA PRO A 128 23.19 0.76 -13.72
C PRO A 128 22.32 1.97 -14.09
N ILE A 129 21.41 1.80 -15.06
CA ILE A 129 20.45 2.85 -15.44
C ILE A 129 19.15 2.64 -14.65
N PRO A 130 18.77 3.56 -13.75
CA PRO A 130 17.49 3.50 -13.06
C PRO A 130 16.32 3.82 -14.00
N ILE A 131 15.35 2.91 -14.10
CA ILE A 131 14.15 3.07 -14.93
C ILE A 131 12.94 3.32 -14.03
N TYR A 132 12.40 4.54 -14.11
CA TYR A 132 11.27 4.98 -13.28
C TYR A 132 9.91 4.60 -13.89
N PRO A 133 8.86 4.47 -13.06
CA PRO A 133 7.50 4.57 -13.55
C PRO A 133 7.29 5.94 -14.20
N ALA A 134 7.14 5.95 -15.52
CA ALA A 134 7.08 7.15 -16.36
C ALA A 134 5.71 7.28 -17.06
N SER A 135 5.46 8.45 -17.64
CA SER A 135 4.29 8.72 -18.48
C SER A 135 4.73 9.34 -19.82
N SER A 136 3.83 9.41 -20.80
CA SER A 136 4.12 10.01 -22.11
C SER A 136 4.59 11.47 -22.06
N THR A 137 4.29 12.20 -20.98
CA THR A 137 4.69 13.61 -20.78
C THR A 137 5.79 13.79 -19.74
N CYS A 138 6.17 12.73 -19.02
CA CYS A 138 7.19 12.78 -17.97
C CYS A 138 7.98 11.48 -18.00
N THR A 139 9.13 11.55 -18.65
CA THR A 139 9.96 10.38 -18.98
C THR A 139 10.89 10.03 -17.82
N THR A 140 11.41 8.80 -17.82
CA THR A 140 12.47 8.35 -16.90
C THR A 140 13.60 9.38 -16.76
N TRP A 141 14.01 9.99 -17.86
CA TRP A 141 15.10 10.97 -17.91
C TRP A 141 14.74 12.30 -17.26
N MET A 142 13.51 12.76 -17.46
CA MET A 142 13.02 13.96 -16.79
C MET A 142 13.01 13.76 -15.28
N ILE A 143 12.53 12.59 -14.83
CA ILE A 143 12.53 12.20 -13.41
C ILE A 143 13.97 12.14 -12.89
N GLN A 144 14.87 11.42 -13.58
CA GLN A 144 16.26 11.27 -13.16
C GLN A 144 16.99 12.61 -13.04
N ARG A 145 16.80 13.53 -13.99
CA ARG A 145 17.37 14.88 -13.93
C ARG A 145 16.81 15.68 -12.76
N ALA A 146 15.49 15.61 -12.53
CA ALA A 146 14.86 16.29 -11.40
C ALA A 146 15.36 15.75 -10.06
N VAL A 147 15.45 14.42 -9.92
CA VAL A 147 16.00 13.76 -8.73
C VAL A 147 17.46 14.15 -8.53
N LYS A 148 18.28 14.19 -9.58
CA LYS A 148 19.69 14.61 -9.48
C LYS A 148 19.81 16.02 -8.89
N VAL A 149 19.04 16.98 -9.40
CA VAL A 149 19.05 18.35 -8.88
C VAL A 149 18.73 18.38 -7.38
N ILE A 150 17.79 17.54 -6.93
CA ILE A 150 17.44 17.43 -5.50
C ILE A 150 18.59 16.81 -4.70
N LEU A 151 19.15 15.70 -5.17
CA LEU A 151 20.25 15.00 -4.48
C LEU A 151 21.50 15.88 -4.35
N ASP A 152 21.79 16.74 -5.32
CA ASP A 152 22.94 17.64 -5.32
C ASP A 152 22.84 18.73 -4.23
N VAL A 153 21.62 19.06 -3.79
CA VAL A 153 21.35 20.09 -2.76
C VAL A 153 20.75 19.52 -1.48
N LEU A 154 20.67 18.19 -1.37
CA LEU A 154 20.03 17.52 -0.25
C LEU A 154 20.83 17.76 1.04
N GLU A 155 20.18 18.36 2.03
CA GLU A 155 20.74 18.47 3.38
C GLU A 155 20.79 17.09 4.07
N PRO A 156 21.69 16.89 5.04
CA PRO A 156 21.79 15.63 5.77
C PRO A 156 20.44 15.21 6.37
N ILE A 157 19.96 14.04 5.98
CA ILE A 157 18.70 13.51 6.48
C ILE A 157 18.97 12.79 7.80
N LYS A 158 18.20 13.13 8.83
CA LYS A 158 18.26 12.41 10.10
C LYS A 158 17.73 11.00 9.91
N ASP A 159 18.56 10.01 10.23
CA ASP A 159 18.16 8.61 10.22
C ASP A 159 17.13 8.33 11.33
N GLU A 160 16.05 7.64 10.95
CA GLU A 160 14.99 7.20 11.85
C GLU A 160 15.40 5.93 12.61
N ILE A 161 16.32 5.16 12.04
CA ILE A 161 16.82 3.92 12.61
C ILE A 161 18.02 4.26 13.51
N PRO A 162 18.04 3.77 14.76
CA PRO A 162 19.21 3.89 15.63
C PRO A 162 20.48 3.32 14.98
N LYS A 163 21.60 4.04 15.11
CA LYS A 163 22.90 3.64 14.53
C LYS A 163 23.32 2.21 14.88
N GLU A 164 23.04 1.77 16.10
CA GLU A 164 23.32 0.40 16.57
C GLU A 164 22.61 -0.66 15.72
N LEU A 165 21.39 -0.39 15.27
CA LEU A 165 20.64 -1.31 14.40
C LEU A 165 21.14 -1.26 12.96
N VAL A 166 21.52 -0.07 12.47
CA VAL A 166 22.14 0.11 11.15
C VAL A 166 23.42 -0.73 11.06
N GLU A 167 24.31 -0.62 12.05
CA GLU A 167 25.57 -1.38 12.11
C GLU A 167 25.32 -2.88 12.24
N LYS A 168 24.41 -3.30 13.12
CA LYS A 168 24.09 -4.71 13.36
C LYS A 168 23.52 -5.41 12.12
N HIS A 169 22.76 -4.70 11.30
CA HIS A 169 22.10 -5.24 10.12
C HIS A 169 22.82 -4.90 8.81
N GLU A 170 24.03 -4.32 8.89
CA GLU A 170 24.84 -3.92 7.73
C GLU A 170 24.06 -3.03 6.75
N LEU A 171 23.20 -2.16 7.29
CA LEU A 171 22.37 -1.25 6.50
C LEU A 171 23.16 0.00 6.11
N LEU A 172 22.71 0.64 5.04
CA LEU A 172 23.13 2.00 4.72
C LEU A 172 22.43 2.98 5.67
N ASN A 173 22.99 4.18 5.83
CA ASN A 173 22.18 5.28 6.39
C ASN A 173 21.15 5.73 5.35
N LEU A 174 20.09 6.40 5.82
CA LEU A 174 18.98 6.82 4.96
C LEU A 174 19.41 7.68 3.76
N GLU A 175 20.35 8.61 3.96
CA GLU A 175 20.84 9.46 2.87
C GLU A 175 21.54 8.62 1.78
N ASP A 176 22.45 7.74 2.17
CA ASP A 176 23.15 6.85 1.26
C ASP A 176 22.20 5.90 0.54
N ALA A 177 21.18 5.39 1.23
CA ALA A 177 20.15 4.57 0.63
C ALA A 177 19.38 5.33 -0.45
N LEU A 178 18.96 6.58 -0.18
CA LEU A 178 18.28 7.43 -1.17
C LEU A 178 19.20 7.81 -2.34
N ARG A 179 20.47 8.09 -2.09
CA ARG A 179 21.43 8.36 -3.18
C ARG A 179 21.63 7.11 -4.04
N LYS A 180 21.90 5.96 -3.42
CA LYS A 180 22.24 4.71 -4.13
C LYS A 180 21.05 4.05 -4.83
N ILE A 181 19.82 4.27 -4.36
CA ILE A 181 18.63 3.83 -5.11
C ILE A 181 18.47 4.66 -6.40
N HIS A 182 18.80 5.95 -6.39
CA HIS A 182 18.60 6.81 -7.56
C HIS A 182 19.83 6.93 -8.48
N GLN A 183 21.03 6.82 -7.92
CA GLN A 183 22.32 6.99 -8.59
C GLN A 183 23.31 5.90 -8.12
N PRO A 184 23.01 4.61 -8.37
CA PRO A 184 23.93 3.53 -8.00
C PRO A 184 25.23 3.61 -8.80
N ALA A 185 26.37 3.38 -8.14
CA ALA A 185 27.66 3.25 -8.82
C ALA A 185 27.89 1.83 -9.37
N ASN A 186 27.15 0.84 -8.87
CA ASN A 186 27.19 -0.55 -9.31
C ASN A 186 25.88 -1.27 -8.97
N MET A 187 25.71 -2.51 -9.42
CA MET A 187 24.49 -3.28 -9.16
C MET A 187 24.26 -3.57 -7.66
N GLY A 188 25.32 -3.70 -6.86
CA GLY A 188 25.21 -3.94 -5.42
C GLY A 188 24.64 -2.75 -4.66
N ASP A 189 24.95 -1.52 -5.10
CA ASP A 189 24.50 -0.29 -4.44
C ASP A 189 22.97 -0.17 -4.38
N TRP A 190 22.28 -0.34 -5.51
CA TRP A 190 20.83 -0.20 -5.51
C TRP A 190 20.15 -1.35 -4.77
N MET A 191 20.77 -2.54 -4.74
CA MET A 191 20.27 -3.69 -3.97
C MET A 191 20.35 -3.42 -2.47
N ALA A 192 21.51 -2.98 -1.97
CA ALA A 192 21.70 -2.59 -0.58
C ALA A 192 20.79 -1.42 -0.17
N ALA A 193 20.65 -0.43 -1.06
CA ALA A 193 19.72 0.68 -0.87
C ALA A 193 18.26 0.23 -0.77
N ARG A 194 17.82 -0.65 -1.67
CA ARG A 194 16.46 -1.21 -1.63
C ARG A 194 16.20 -1.95 -0.33
N ASP A 195 17.15 -2.77 0.10
CA ASP A 195 16.99 -3.58 1.30
C ASP A 195 17.00 -2.70 2.57
N THR A 196 17.82 -1.63 2.58
CA THR A 196 17.80 -0.59 3.62
C THR A 196 16.45 0.15 3.65
N LEU A 197 15.95 0.63 2.52
CA LEU A 197 14.68 1.37 2.45
C LEU A 197 13.48 0.49 2.83
N ARG A 198 13.51 -0.81 2.49
CA ARG A 198 12.52 -1.78 2.98
C ARG A 198 12.56 -1.94 4.49
N TYR A 199 13.76 -1.95 5.07
CA TYR A 199 13.91 -1.99 6.51
C TYR A 199 13.33 -0.72 7.16
N HIS A 200 13.61 0.46 6.62
CA HIS A 200 13.02 1.72 7.08
C HIS A 200 11.49 1.66 7.08
N GLU A 201 10.89 1.23 5.96
CA GLU A 201 9.44 1.12 5.82
C GLU A 201 8.85 0.16 6.87
N ALA A 202 9.45 -1.02 7.04
CA ALA A 202 9.02 -2.00 8.03
C ALA A 202 9.21 -1.47 9.46
N PHE A 203 10.34 -0.83 9.75
CA PHE A 203 10.64 -0.25 11.05
C PHE A 203 9.63 0.82 11.43
N MET A 204 9.34 1.75 10.53
CA MET A 204 8.37 2.83 10.77
C MET A 204 6.95 2.29 10.96
N LEU A 205 6.56 1.27 10.21
CA LEU A 205 5.29 0.57 10.42
C LEU A 205 5.24 -0.07 11.81
N GLN A 206 6.26 -0.85 12.19
CA GLN A 206 6.31 -1.52 13.49
C GLN A 206 6.38 -0.52 14.66
N ALA A 207 7.18 0.54 14.55
CA ALA A 207 7.28 1.60 15.55
C ALA A 207 5.93 2.30 15.75
N THR A 208 5.19 2.56 14.67
CA THR A 208 3.84 3.13 14.74
C THR A 208 2.86 2.18 15.45
N LEU A 209 2.92 0.87 15.14
CA LEU A 209 2.08 -0.14 15.80
C LEU A 209 2.41 -0.30 17.29
N LEU A 210 3.70 -0.26 17.65
CA LEU A 210 4.16 -0.30 19.04
C LEU A 210 3.73 0.95 19.81
N LYS A 211 3.91 2.13 19.21
CA LYS A 211 3.43 3.39 19.79
C LYS A 211 1.93 3.32 20.09
N ARG A 212 1.11 2.90 19.10
CA ARG A 212 -0.33 2.71 19.30
C ARG A 212 -0.66 1.69 20.39
N ARG A 213 0.10 0.59 20.47
CA ARG A 213 -0.08 -0.42 21.52
C ARG A 213 0.19 0.17 22.91
N VAL A 214 1.27 0.93 23.06
CA VAL A 214 1.63 1.59 24.33
C VAL A 214 0.60 2.65 24.69
N GLU A 215 0.19 3.49 23.74
CA GLU A 215 -0.87 4.49 23.96
C GLU A 215 -2.18 3.84 24.42
N ASN A 216 -2.57 2.73 23.79
CA ASN A 216 -3.75 1.96 24.18
C ASN A 216 -3.62 1.36 25.59
N GLN A 217 -2.43 0.89 26.00
CA GLN A 217 -2.20 0.38 27.35
C GLN A 217 -2.32 1.47 28.44
N HIS A 218 -2.08 2.74 28.10
CA HIS A 218 -2.23 3.86 29.02
C HIS A 218 -3.67 4.38 29.08
N GLN A 219 -4.55 3.97 28.15
CA GLN A 219 -5.96 4.26 28.25
C GLN A 219 -6.58 3.38 29.33
N GLN A 220 -7.31 4.01 30.25
CA GLN A 220 -8.05 3.28 31.27
C GLN A 220 -9.36 2.76 30.69
N SER A 221 -9.69 1.50 30.98
CA SER A 221 -11.00 0.92 30.70
C SER A 221 -11.63 0.36 31.97
N ALA A 222 -12.96 0.28 31.99
CA ALA A 222 -13.66 -0.43 33.03
C ALA A 222 -13.36 -1.94 32.93
N VAL A 223 -13.04 -2.56 34.06
CA VAL A 223 -12.81 -4.01 34.16
C VAL A 223 -14.12 -4.76 33.89
N ARG A 224 -14.09 -5.73 32.98
CA ARG A 224 -15.25 -6.55 32.58
C ARG A 224 -15.04 -7.99 33.01
N GLU A 225 -15.23 -8.25 34.30
CA GLU A 225 -15.10 -9.59 34.87
C GLU A 225 -16.44 -10.34 34.82
N ALA A 226 -16.38 -11.60 34.38
CA ALA A 226 -17.54 -12.48 34.40
C ALA A 226 -17.88 -12.88 35.85
N LYS A 227 -19.15 -12.77 36.22
CA LYS A 227 -19.61 -13.16 37.56
C LYS A 227 -19.58 -14.68 37.73
N GLU A 228 -19.24 -15.14 38.92
CA GLU A 228 -19.42 -16.54 39.30
C GLU A 228 -20.90 -16.93 39.18
N ASN A 229 -21.18 -17.99 38.41
CA ASN A 229 -22.54 -18.43 38.07
C ASN A 229 -23.40 -17.39 37.30
N GLY A 230 -22.74 -16.44 36.63
CA GLY A 230 -23.36 -15.46 35.74
C GLY A 230 -23.96 -16.05 34.45
N TYR A 231 -24.36 -15.17 33.55
CA TYR A 231 -24.89 -15.51 32.23
C TYR A 231 -23.92 -16.37 31.43
N LEU A 232 -22.61 -16.07 31.48
CA LEU A 232 -21.60 -16.87 30.77
C LEU A 232 -21.57 -18.32 31.29
N THR A 233 -21.56 -18.52 32.62
CA THR A 233 -21.57 -19.86 33.20
C THR A 233 -22.84 -20.64 32.88
N GLN A 234 -24.00 -19.96 32.92
CA GLN A 234 -25.29 -20.57 32.56
C GLN A 234 -25.31 -20.98 31.09
N PHE A 235 -24.78 -20.13 30.21
CA PHE A 235 -24.65 -20.40 28.79
C PHE A 235 -23.73 -21.59 28.51
N ASP A 236 -22.51 -21.60 29.07
CA ASP A 236 -21.54 -22.67 28.86
C ASP A 236 -22.08 -24.04 29.33
N ARG A 237 -22.88 -24.09 30.41
CA ARG A 237 -23.55 -25.32 30.89
C ARG A 237 -24.67 -25.81 29.97
N ALA A 238 -25.30 -24.91 29.20
CA ALA A 238 -26.41 -25.24 28.32
C ALA A 238 -25.97 -25.68 26.92
N LEU A 239 -24.67 -25.57 26.59
CA LEU A 239 -24.16 -25.95 25.28
C LEU A 239 -24.30 -27.46 25.04
N PRO A 240 -24.83 -27.89 23.88
CA PRO A 240 -25.00 -29.32 23.55
C PRO A 240 -23.71 -29.99 23.08
N PHE A 241 -22.57 -29.30 23.16
CA PHE A 241 -21.26 -29.76 22.73
C PHE A 241 -20.17 -29.18 23.64
N THR A 242 -19.00 -29.79 23.62
CA THR A 242 -17.82 -29.28 24.33
C THR A 242 -17.06 -28.28 23.46
N LEU A 243 -16.52 -27.24 24.08
CA LEU A 243 -15.65 -26.28 23.40
C LEU A 243 -14.36 -26.97 22.96
N THR A 244 -13.85 -26.57 21.80
CA THR A 244 -12.53 -27.03 21.35
C THR A 244 -11.43 -26.37 22.17
N ASN A 245 -10.24 -26.99 22.24
CA ASN A 245 -9.09 -26.39 22.93
C ASN A 245 -8.76 -24.98 22.41
N GLY A 246 -8.90 -24.74 21.10
CA GLY A 246 -8.73 -23.41 20.52
C GLY A 246 -9.75 -22.38 21.01
N GLN A 247 -11.02 -22.77 21.11
CA GLN A 247 -12.09 -21.90 21.65
C GLN A 247 -11.90 -21.61 23.15
N VAL A 248 -11.41 -22.58 23.91
CA VAL A 248 -11.08 -22.40 25.34
C VAL A 248 -9.90 -21.45 25.49
N ASN A 249 -8.79 -21.69 24.79
CA ASN A 249 -7.59 -20.86 24.88
C ASN A 249 -7.88 -19.40 24.50
N VAL A 250 -8.49 -19.18 23.33
CA VAL A 250 -8.81 -17.83 22.86
C VAL A 250 -9.88 -17.17 23.73
N GLY A 251 -10.84 -17.93 24.26
CA GLY A 251 -11.82 -17.42 25.21
C GLY A 251 -11.19 -16.94 26.51
N ASN A 252 -10.19 -17.67 27.03
CA ASN A 252 -9.45 -17.28 28.24
C ASN A 252 -8.57 -16.04 27.99
N GLU A 253 -7.93 -15.94 26.82
CA GLU A 253 -7.17 -14.75 26.43
C GLU A 253 -8.06 -13.51 26.36
N ILE A 254 -9.25 -13.62 25.75
CA ILE A 254 -10.22 -12.52 25.72
C ILE A 254 -10.70 -12.16 27.13
N ALA A 255 -11.00 -13.15 27.98
CA ALA A 255 -11.42 -12.91 29.36
C ALA A 255 -10.33 -12.19 30.17
N GLN A 256 -9.05 -12.55 29.96
CA GLN A 256 -7.92 -11.88 30.60
C GLN A 256 -7.76 -10.44 30.11
N ASP A 257 -7.89 -10.20 28.80
CA ASP A 257 -7.81 -8.85 28.25
C ASP A 257 -8.95 -7.95 28.76
N LEU A 258 -10.16 -8.51 28.91
CA LEU A 258 -11.34 -7.81 29.44
C LEU A 258 -11.18 -7.34 30.89
N VAL A 259 -10.30 -7.98 31.67
CA VAL A 259 -10.02 -7.59 33.08
C VAL A 259 -8.70 -6.83 33.26
N SER A 260 -7.96 -6.57 32.17
CA SER A 260 -6.62 -5.95 32.21
C SER A 260 -6.60 -4.47 32.64
N GLY A 261 -7.75 -3.79 32.65
CA GLY A 261 -7.87 -2.37 33.01
C GLY A 261 -7.46 -1.39 31.90
N HIS A 262 -7.14 -1.88 30.71
CA HIS A 262 -6.96 -1.10 29.48
C HIS A 262 -7.80 -1.68 28.32
N PRO A 263 -8.12 -0.91 27.26
CA PRO A 263 -8.91 -1.42 26.16
C PRO A 263 -8.28 -2.63 25.46
N MET A 264 -9.09 -3.66 25.22
CA MET A 264 -8.72 -4.82 24.41
C MET A 264 -8.82 -4.49 22.92
N ASN A 265 -7.75 -4.77 22.17
CA ASN A 265 -7.73 -4.69 20.70
C ASN A 265 -7.21 -6.01 20.13
N ARG A 266 -8.13 -6.91 19.76
CA ARG A 266 -7.80 -8.28 19.36
C ARG A 266 -8.49 -8.67 18.05
N LEU A 267 -7.74 -9.35 17.18
CA LEU A 267 -8.26 -9.98 15.98
C LEU A 267 -8.56 -11.47 16.26
N LEU A 268 -9.83 -11.84 16.26
CA LEU A 268 -10.24 -13.24 16.34
C LEU A 268 -10.23 -13.86 14.95
N GLN A 269 -9.18 -14.61 14.63
CA GLN A 269 -9.01 -15.28 13.34
C GLN A 269 -9.31 -16.77 13.43
N GLY A 270 -10.03 -17.29 12.43
CA GLY A 270 -10.34 -18.72 12.31
C GLY A 270 -11.11 -19.03 11.04
N GLU A 271 -11.06 -20.28 10.60
CA GLU A 271 -11.76 -20.75 9.39
C GLU A 271 -13.28 -20.61 9.50
N VAL A 272 -13.98 -20.69 8.36
CA VAL A 272 -15.46 -20.71 8.34
C VAL A 272 -15.93 -21.96 9.10
N GLY A 273 -16.85 -21.78 10.05
CA GLY A 273 -17.36 -22.87 10.88
C GLY A 273 -16.53 -23.18 12.15
N SER A 274 -15.40 -22.52 12.40
CA SER A 274 -14.58 -22.71 13.61
C SER A 274 -15.22 -22.22 14.93
N GLY A 275 -16.40 -21.62 14.87
CA GLY A 275 -17.12 -21.12 16.05
C GLY A 275 -16.70 -19.73 16.53
N LYS A 276 -16.19 -18.85 15.64
CA LYS A 276 -15.85 -17.45 15.97
C LYS A 276 -17.00 -16.71 16.66
N THR A 277 -18.21 -16.84 16.14
CA THR A 277 -19.42 -16.22 16.73
C THR A 277 -19.68 -16.70 18.15
N LEU A 278 -19.42 -17.98 18.45
CA LEU A 278 -19.58 -18.52 19.80
C LEU A 278 -18.59 -17.87 20.77
N VAL A 279 -17.32 -17.76 20.38
CA VAL A 279 -16.29 -17.09 21.19
C VAL A 279 -16.65 -15.61 21.43
N ALA A 280 -17.15 -14.92 20.40
CA ALA A 280 -17.63 -13.54 20.53
C ALA A 280 -18.82 -13.43 21.50
N VAL A 281 -19.82 -14.31 21.39
CA VAL A 281 -20.97 -14.33 22.31
C VAL A 281 -20.52 -14.57 23.75
N ARG A 282 -19.58 -15.49 23.99
CA ARG A 282 -19.02 -15.70 25.34
C ARG A 282 -18.39 -14.44 25.92
N ALA A 283 -17.65 -13.68 25.11
CA ALA A 283 -17.10 -12.39 25.52
C ALA A 283 -18.19 -11.35 25.83
N MET A 284 -19.24 -11.29 24.99
CA MET A 284 -20.39 -10.39 25.23
C MET A 284 -21.13 -10.74 26.53
N LEU A 285 -21.24 -12.02 26.87
CA LEU A 285 -21.85 -12.48 28.11
C LEU A 285 -21.01 -12.11 29.34
N ALA A 286 -19.68 -12.21 29.25
CA ALA A 286 -18.79 -11.74 30.33
C ALA A 286 -18.98 -10.25 30.61
N VAL A 287 -19.13 -9.44 29.55
CA VAL A 287 -19.41 -8.00 29.67
C VAL A 287 -20.79 -7.76 30.27
N ALA A 288 -21.81 -8.48 29.82
CA ALA A 288 -23.17 -8.40 30.38
C ALA A 288 -23.22 -8.79 31.86
N ASP A 289 -22.41 -9.76 32.29
CA ASP A 289 -22.27 -10.15 33.70
C ASP A 289 -21.74 -9.00 34.55
N SER A 290 -20.79 -8.21 34.04
CA SER A 290 -20.29 -6.99 34.70
C SER A 290 -21.28 -5.81 34.68
N GLY A 291 -22.42 -5.95 33.99
CA GLY A 291 -23.42 -4.89 33.83
C GLY A 291 -23.23 -4.01 32.59
N GLY A 292 -22.18 -4.27 31.80
CA GLY A 292 -21.91 -3.54 30.55
C GLY A 292 -22.75 -4.03 29.38
N GLN A 293 -22.71 -3.26 28.30
CA GLN A 293 -23.36 -3.55 27.02
C GLN A 293 -22.32 -3.94 25.98
N SER A 294 -22.72 -4.78 25.03
CA SER A 294 -21.90 -5.17 23.89
C SER A 294 -22.59 -4.87 22.57
N ALA A 295 -21.81 -4.47 21.57
CA ALA A 295 -22.27 -4.25 20.20
C ALA A 295 -21.60 -5.23 19.22
N LEU A 296 -22.37 -5.92 18.38
CA LEU A 296 -21.88 -6.65 17.22
C LEU A 296 -22.19 -5.85 15.96
N LEU A 297 -21.14 -5.40 15.27
CA LEU A 297 -21.26 -4.75 13.97
C LEU A 297 -21.05 -5.75 12.84
N ALA A 298 -22.02 -5.82 11.95
CA ALA A 298 -21.96 -6.58 10.71
C ALA A 298 -22.00 -5.62 9.49
N PRO A 299 -21.37 -5.99 8.37
CA PRO A 299 -21.20 -5.06 7.25
C PRO A 299 -22.50 -4.83 6.46
N THR A 300 -23.45 -5.76 6.54
CA THR A 300 -24.74 -5.68 5.84
C THR A 300 -25.89 -6.01 6.76
N GLU A 301 -27.08 -5.51 6.44
CA GLU A 301 -28.29 -5.76 7.23
C GLU A 301 -28.69 -7.24 7.22
N VAL A 302 -28.42 -7.94 6.12
CA VAL A 302 -28.64 -9.39 6.02
C VAL A 302 -27.75 -10.14 7.01
N LEU A 303 -26.46 -9.78 7.10
CA LEU A 303 -25.53 -10.40 8.05
C LEU A 303 -25.89 -10.03 9.49
N ALA A 304 -26.28 -8.78 9.76
CA ALA A 304 -26.75 -8.36 11.08
C ALA A 304 -27.98 -9.19 11.52
N ALA A 305 -28.97 -9.37 10.63
CA ALA A 305 -30.14 -10.19 10.90
C ALA A 305 -29.79 -11.68 11.09
N GLN A 306 -28.81 -12.20 10.33
CA GLN A 306 -28.31 -13.57 10.50
C GLN A 306 -27.63 -13.76 11.86
N HIS A 307 -26.74 -12.84 12.26
CA HIS A 307 -26.09 -12.86 13.57
C HIS A 307 -27.12 -12.75 14.68
N TYR A 308 -28.07 -11.82 14.59
CA TYR A 308 -29.14 -11.67 15.58
C TYR A 308 -29.90 -12.98 15.78
N ARG A 309 -30.39 -13.61 14.70
CA ARG A 309 -31.12 -14.89 14.78
C ARG A 309 -30.24 -16.02 15.30
N SER A 310 -28.98 -16.07 14.88
CA SER A 310 -28.04 -17.09 15.35
C SER A 310 -27.79 -16.95 16.85
N ILE A 311 -27.52 -15.73 17.32
CA ILE A 311 -27.28 -15.42 18.74
C ILE A 311 -28.52 -15.71 19.56
N GLU A 312 -29.70 -15.29 19.10
CA GLU A 312 -30.99 -15.59 19.76
C GLU A 312 -31.20 -17.10 19.93
N LYS A 313 -30.92 -17.88 18.86
CA LYS A 313 -31.01 -19.34 18.91
C LYS A 313 -29.99 -19.95 19.86
N THR A 314 -28.75 -19.46 19.88
CA THR A 314 -27.69 -20.01 20.73
C THR A 314 -27.91 -19.67 22.21
N LEU A 315 -28.36 -18.45 22.53
CA LEU A 315 -28.70 -18.03 23.89
C LEU A 315 -29.97 -18.72 24.40
N GLY A 316 -30.91 -19.03 23.51
CA GLY A 316 -32.26 -19.46 23.87
C GLY A 316 -33.15 -18.29 24.29
N ALA A 317 -34.47 -18.50 24.20
CA ALA A 317 -35.45 -17.43 24.35
C ALA A 317 -35.39 -16.72 25.72
N GLU A 318 -35.12 -17.45 26.79
CA GLU A 318 -35.06 -16.86 28.14
C GLU A 318 -33.86 -15.94 28.33
N LEU A 319 -32.65 -16.39 27.97
CA LEU A 319 -31.44 -15.58 28.11
C LEU A 319 -31.46 -14.40 27.13
N ALA A 320 -31.88 -14.62 25.88
CA ALA A 320 -32.01 -13.53 24.90
C ALA A 320 -32.94 -12.41 25.41
N LYS A 321 -34.07 -12.78 26.04
CA LYS A 321 -34.99 -11.82 26.65
C LYS A 321 -34.40 -11.13 27.89
N LYS A 322 -33.72 -11.87 28.76
CA LYS A 322 -33.08 -11.31 29.97
C LYS A 322 -31.96 -10.31 29.64
N LEU A 323 -31.16 -10.62 28.62
CA LEU A 323 -30.07 -9.79 28.13
C LEU A 323 -30.55 -8.63 27.23
N GLY A 324 -31.84 -8.59 26.88
CA GLY A 324 -32.38 -7.58 25.98
C GLY A 324 -31.72 -7.58 24.60
N LEU A 325 -31.53 -8.76 23.99
CA LEU A 325 -30.96 -8.88 22.65
C LEU A 325 -31.72 -7.99 21.66
N THR A 326 -31.03 -7.01 21.08
CA THR A 326 -31.65 -5.96 20.26
C THR A 326 -31.00 -5.89 18.89
N LEU A 327 -31.80 -5.77 17.83
CA LEU A 327 -31.34 -5.49 16.47
C LEU A 327 -31.47 -4.00 16.17
N LEU A 328 -30.43 -3.38 15.61
CA LEU A 328 -30.47 -2.01 15.09
C LEU A 328 -29.89 -1.95 13.66
N THR A 329 -30.76 -1.81 12.67
CA THR A 329 -30.40 -1.65 11.26
C THR A 329 -31.09 -0.43 10.64
N GLY A 330 -30.69 -0.04 9.42
CA GLY A 330 -31.26 1.11 8.72
C GLY A 330 -32.69 0.89 8.24
N GLN A 331 -33.07 -0.37 8.00
CA GLN A 331 -34.41 -0.78 7.57
C GLN A 331 -35.48 -0.83 8.67
N LEU A 332 -35.13 -0.59 9.94
CA LEU A 332 -36.12 -0.61 11.01
C LEU A 332 -37.15 0.52 10.85
N SER A 333 -38.39 0.22 11.22
CA SER A 333 -39.43 1.25 11.32
C SER A 333 -39.02 2.32 12.33
N VAL A 334 -39.55 3.54 12.18
CA VAL A 334 -39.25 4.65 13.11
C VAL A 334 -39.60 4.27 14.56
N ALA A 335 -40.69 3.52 14.76
CA ALA A 335 -41.13 3.07 16.07
C ALA A 335 -40.16 2.02 16.67
N ASP A 336 -39.78 1.01 15.90
CA ASP A 336 -38.86 -0.05 16.36
C ASP A 336 -37.47 0.51 16.62
N ARG A 337 -36.99 1.39 15.75
CA ARG A 337 -35.71 2.10 15.92
C ARG A 337 -35.71 2.91 17.22
N LYS A 338 -36.79 3.65 17.50
CA LYS A 338 -36.93 4.42 18.76
C LYS A 338 -36.95 3.49 19.98
N SER A 339 -37.67 2.38 19.91
CA SER A 339 -37.71 1.38 20.99
C SER A 339 -36.33 0.78 21.28
N ALA A 340 -35.61 0.38 20.22
CA ALA A 340 -34.25 -0.16 20.32
C ALA A 340 -33.29 0.87 20.95
N MET A 341 -33.30 2.12 20.48
CA MET A 341 -32.46 3.19 21.04
C MET A 341 -32.77 3.47 22.52
N LEU A 342 -34.06 3.46 22.91
CA LEU A 342 -34.44 3.60 24.32
C LEU A 342 -33.94 2.43 25.16
N ALA A 343 -33.98 1.20 24.65
CA ALA A 343 -33.44 0.04 25.35
C ALA A 343 -31.91 0.12 25.52
N MET A 344 -31.20 0.66 24.53
CA MET A 344 -29.75 0.88 24.57
C MET A 344 -29.36 1.94 25.60
N VAL A 345 -29.97 3.13 25.55
CA VAL A 345 -29.66 4.24 26.47
C VAL A 345 -30.09 3.95 27.91
N SER A 346 -31.12 3.11 28.10
CA SER A 346 -31.54 2.68 29.45
C SER A 346 -30.76 1.48 30.00
N GLY A 347 -29.80 0.93 29.26
CA GLY A 347 -29.04 -0.26 29.66
C GLY A 347 -29.83 -1.58 29.62
N LYS A 348 -31.09 -1.56 29.18
CA LYS A 348 -31.93 -2.77 29.06
C LYS A 348 -31.46 -3.70 27.95
N ALA A 349 -30.80 -3.16 26.93
CA ALA A 349 -30.19 -3.95 25.87
C ALA A 349 -28.71 -4.21 26.16
N GLN A 350 -28.38 -5.37 26.74
CA GLN A 350 -26.99 -5.74 27.05
C GLN A 350 -26.25 -6.28 25.83
N ILE A 351 -26.96 -6.82 24.84
CA ILE A 351 -26.38 -7.27 23.57
C ILE A 351 -27.14 -6.60 22.42
N VAL A 352 -26.41 -5.87 21.60
CA VAL A 352 -26.95 -5.18 20.43
C VAL A 352 -26.25 -5.69 19.18
N VAL A 353 -27.01 -6.06 18.16
CA VAL A 353 -26.50 -6.45 16.84
C VAL A 353 -26.95 -5.40 15.84
N GLY A 354 -26.07 -4.96 14.95
CA GLY A 354 -26.43 -3.94 13.97
C GLY A 354 -25.39 -3.74 12.89
N THR A 355 -25.63 -2.72 12.08
CA THR A 355 -24.72 -2.28 11.01
C THR A 355 -24.03 -0.98 11.41
N HIS A 356 -23.47 -0.24 10.44
CA HIS A 356 -23.01 1.15 10.61
C HIS A 356 -24.07 2.07 11.25
N ALA A 357 -25.35 1.69 11.24
CA ALA A 357 -26.41 2.38 11.97
C ALA A 357 -26.10 2.55 13.47
N LEU A 358 -25.26 1.69 14.07
CA LEU A 358 -24.81 1.77 15.46
C LEU A 358 -23.80 2.89 15.73
N ILE A 359 -23.14 3.41 14.69
CA ILE A 359 -22.10 4.46 14.79
C ILE A 359 -22.67 5.84 14.41
N ALA A 360 -23.97 5.93 14.08
CA ALA A 360 -24.59 7.20 13.73
C ALA A 360 -24.68 8.14 14.95
N ASP A 361 -24.53 9.45 14.74
CA ASP A 361 -24.43 10.50 15.79
C ASP A 361 -25.50 10.47 16.90
N LYS A 362 -26.66 9.86 16.65
CA LYS A 362 -27.78 9.82 17.60
C LYS A 362 -27.87 8.51 18.39
N VAL A 363 -26.90 7.62 18.25
CA VAL A 363 -26.88 6.32 18.92
C VAL A 363 -25.98 6.39 20.15
N GLU A 364 -26.59 6.22 21.32
CA GLU A 364 -25.91 6.23 22.60
C GLU A 364 -26.17 4.91 23.34
N PHE A 365 -25.16 4.49 24.11
CA PHE A 365 -25.22 3.36 25.03
C PHE A 365 -25.10 3.90 26.45
N LEU A 366 -25.73 3.23 27.42
CA LEU A 366 -25.52 3.54 28.83
C LEU A 366 -24.08 3.22 29.26
N ASP A 367 -23.58 2.04 28.89
CA ASP A 367 -22.26 1.55 29.28
C ASP A 367 -21.72 0.55 28.24
N LEU A 368 -21.16 1.04 27.13
CA LEU A 368 -20.60 0.18 26.09
C LEU A 368 -19.23 -0.39 26.52
N GLY A 369 -19.20 -1.68 26.84
CA GLY A 369 -18.00 -2.38 27.34
C GLY A 369 -17.25 -3.20 26.30
N LEU A 370 -17.90 -3.62 25.21
CA LEU A 370 -17.28 -4.42 24.16
C LEU A 370 -17.90 -4.15 22.79
N ILE A 371 -17.03 -4.09 21.78
CA ILE A 371 -17.41 -4.03 20.38
C ILE A 371 -16.81 -5.23 19.67
N VAL A 372 -17.66 -5.97 18.96
CA VAL A 372 -17.28 -7.07 18.08
C VAL A 372 -17.56 -6.62 16.65
N ILE A 373 -16.55 -6.64 15.79
CA ILE A 373 -16.67 -6.28 14.38
C ILE A 373 -16.48 -7.55 13.56
N ASP A 374 -17.51 -7.94 12.81
CA ASP A 374 -17.44 -9.08 11.89
C ASP A 374 -17.10 -8.59 10.48
N GLU A 375 -16.13 -9.22 9.81
CA GLU A 375 -15.69 -8.87 8.45
C GLU A 375 -15.37 -7.37 8.26
N GLN A 376 -14.53 -6.81 9.15
CA GLN A 376 -14.14 -5.39 9.13
C GLN A 376 -13.70 -4.88 7.75
N HIS A 377 -13.05 -5.72 6.92
CA HIS A 377 -12.60 -5.34 5.58
C HIS A 377 -13.73 -5.00 4.59
N ARG A 378 -14.97 -5.37 4.91
CA ARG A 378 -16.17 -5.05 4.11
C ARG A 378 -16.82 -3.74 4.51
N PHE A 379 -16.37 -3.13 5.62
CA PHE A 379 -16.79 -1.79 6.00
C PHE A 379 -16.03 -0.81 5.08
N GLY A 380 -16.77 0.10 4.46
CA GLY A 380 -16.16 1.14 3.63
C GLY A 380 -15.19 1.99 4.46
N VAL A 381 -14.17 2.53 3.82
CA VAL A 381 -13.27 3.51 4.44
C VAL A 381 -13.93 4.88 4.28
N GLU A 382 -14.84 5.25 5.20
CA GLU A 382 -15.44 6.59 5.26
C GLU A 382 -14.99 7.34 6.52
#